data_AF-A0A101GWU4-F1
#
_entry.id   AF-A0A101GWU4-F1
#
_cell.length_a   1.000
_cell.length_b   1.000
_cell.length_c   1.000
_cell.angle_alpha   90.00
_cell.angle_beta   90.00
_cell.angle_gamma   90.00
#
_symmetry.space_group_name_H-M   'P 1'
#
loop_
_entity.id
_entity.type
_entity.pdbx_description
1 polymer ?
#
loop_
_entity_poly.entity_id
_entity_poly.type
_entity_poly.pdbx_seq_one_letter_code
_entity_poly.pdbx_strand_id
1 'polypeptide(L)' 'MNRIFRALEAFAVGDAMGMVTEFMTRRQISSRFRFVSDLLEPNQSLIHRNLVRGQITDDTNESACSSLMQPQQK' A
#
# COMPACT_ATOMS: atom_id res chain seq x y z
N MET A 1 18.84 -1.88 13.35
CA MET A 1 17.46 -2.22 12.92
C MET A 1 17.51 -3.46 12.03
N ASN A 2 16.62 -4.44 12.25
CA ASN A 2 16.61 -5.72 11.52
C ASN A 2 16.22 -5.51 10.04
N ARG A 3 16.89 -6.19 9.09
CA ARG A 3 16.58 -6.13 7.64
C ARG A 3 15.16 -6.57 7.33
N ILE A 4 14.64 -7.57 8.04
CA ILE A 4 13.28 -8.07 7.87
C ILE A 4 12.27 -6.97 8.22
N PHE A 5 12.49 -6.26 9.34
CA PHE A 5 11.60 -5.18 9.76
C PHE A 5 11.56 -4.05 8.73
N ARG A 6 12.72 -3.67 8.17
CA ARG A 6 12.80 -2.64 7.11
C ARG A 6 12.09 -3.07 5.83
N ALA A 7 12.12 -4.37 5.50
CA ALA A 7 11.42 -4.89 4.33
C ALA A 7 9.90 -4.85 4.52
N LEU A 8 9.41 -5.22 5.71
CA LEU A 8 7.98 -5.14 6.05
C LEU A 8 7.48 -3.69 6.09
N GLU A 9 8.29 -2.77 6.63
CA GLU A 9 7.99 -1.35 6.62
C GLU A 9 7.91 -0.81 5.18
N ALA A 10 8.89 -1.13 4.33
CA ALA A 10 8.87 -0.73 2.92
C ALA A 10 7.67 -1.33 2.16
N PHE A 11 7.27 -2.56 2.48
CA PHE A 11 6.11 -3.22 1.91
C PHE A 11 4.81 -2.47 2.27
N ALA A 12 4.58 -2.19 3.54
CA ALA A 12 3.40 -1.46 4.01
C ALA A 12 3.34 -0.02 3.46
N VAL A 13 4.48 0.67 3.35
CA VAL A 13 4.56 2.00 2.73
C VAL A 13 4.28 1.93 1.23
N GLY A 14 4.79 0.90 0.54
CA GLY A 14 4.54 0.67 -0.88
C GLY A 14 3.06 0.44 -1.18
N ASP A 15 2.40 -0.39 -0.37
CA ASP A 15 0.95 -0.63 -0.41
C ASP A 15 0.17 0.69 -0.26
N ALA A 16 0.39 1.43 0.84
CA ALA A 16 -0.30 2.69 1.09
C ALA A 16 -0.06 3.77 0.01
N MET A 17 1.14 3.80 -0.60
CA MET A 17 1.46 4.68 -1.73
C MET A 17 0.73 4.26 -3.02
N GLY A 18 0.60 2.95 -3.26
CA GLY A 18 -0.05 2.39 -4.45
C GLY A 18 -1.57 2.52 -4.43
N MET A 19 -2.19 2.44 -3.24
CA MET A 19 -3.64 2.41 -3.01
C MET A 19 -4.42 3.47 -3.80
N VAL A 20 -3.95 4.72 -3.85
CA VAL A 20 -4.70 5.78 -4.55
C VAL A 20 -4.65 5.64 -6.06
N THR A 21 -3.58 5.05 -6.59
CA THR A 21 -3.36 4.86 -8.04
C THR A 21 -3.81 3.50 -8.55
N GLU A 22 -4.33 2.65 -7.68
CA GLU A 22 -4.84 1.33 -8.06
C GLU A 22 -5.92 1.45 -9.14
N PHE A 23 -5.89 0.53 -10.10
CA PHE A 23 -6.72 0.53 -11.32
C PHE A 23 -6.54 1.74 -12.27
N MET A 24 -5.56 2.61 -12.04
CA MET A 24 -5.21 3.67 -13.00
C MET A 24 -4.13 3.20 -13.98
N THR A 25 -4.31 3.55 -15.24
CA THR A 25 -3.24 3.45 -16.23
C THR A 25 -2.13 4.45 -15.94
N ARG A 26 -0.90 4.15 -16.40
CA ARG A 26 0.23 5.09 -16.31
C ARG A 26 -0.10 6.48 -16.88
N ARG A 27 -0.84 6.54 -18.00
CA ARG A 27 -1.28 7.82 -18.60
C ARG A 27 -2.21 8.59 -17.67
N GLN A 28 -3.17 7.92 -17.02
CA GLN A 28 -4.06 8.56 -16.04
C GLN A 28 -3.27 9.11 -14.86
N ILE A 29 -2.34 8.31 -14.31
CA ILE A 29 -1.47 8.72 -13.19
C ILE A 29 -0.64 9.96 -13.58
N SER A 30 0.08 9.91 -14.70
CA SER A 30 0.89 11.04 -15.17
C SER A 30 0.05 12.27 -15.50
N SER A 31 -1.17 12.11 -16.01
CA SER A 31 -2.05 13.26 -16.30
C SER A 31 -2.63 13.93 -15.06
N ARG A 32 -2.96 13.16 -14.01
CA ARG A 32 -3.59 13.69 -12.78
C ARG A 32 -2.56 14.16 -11.74
N PHE A 33 -1.46 13.42 -11.60
CA PHE A 33 -0.50 13.63 -10.51
C PHE A 33 0.88 14.05 -11.00
N ARG A 34 1.17 13.92 -12.30
CA ARG A 34 2.50 14.08 -12.92
C ARG A 34 3.52 13.06 -12.40
N PHE A 35 3.84 13.12 -11.11
CA PHE A 35 4.69 12.18 -10.39
C PHE A 35 4.16 12.01 -8.96
N VAL A 36 4.05 10.78 -8.49
CA VAL A 36 3.60 10.48 -7.12
C VAL A 36 4.83 10.36 -6.23
N SER A 37 5.08 11.39 -5.42
CA SER A 37 6.17 11.45 -4.43
C SER A 37 5.70 11.32 -2.99
N ASP A 38 4.38 11.44 -2.75
CA ASP A 38 3.78 11.55 -1.44
C ASP A 38 2.49 10.74 -1.36
N LEU A 39 2.07 10.41 -0.12
CA LEU A 39 0.77 9.79 0.12
C LEU A 39 -0.33 10.72 -0.37
N LEU A 40 -1.13 10.21 -1.31
CA LEU A 40 -2.24 10.94 -1.93
C LEU A 40 -3.52 10.82 -1.10
N GLU A 41 -4.48 11.69 -1.38
CA GLU A 41 -5.79 11.64 -0.73
C GLU A 41 -6.65 10.51 -1.32
N PRO A 42 -7.24 9.63 -0.51
CA PRO A 42 -8.05 8.50 -0.98
C PRO A 42 -9.24 8.91 -1.87
N ASN A 43 -9.76 10.14 -1.73
CA ASN A 43 -10.83 10.66 -2.59
C ASN A 43 -10.43 10.75 -4.08
N GLN A 44 -9.13 10.71 -4.40
CA GLN A 44 -8.62 10.71 -5.77
C GLN A 44 -8.62 9.30 -6.38
N SER A 45 -8.74 8.25 -5.55
CA SER A 45 -8.81 6.85 -5.95
C SER A 45 -10.07 6.53 -6.76
N LEU A 46 -9.97 5.52 -7.61
CA LEU A 46 -11.11 4.98 -8.33
C LEU A 46 -11.98 4.08 -7.44
N ILE A 47 -11.37 3.40 -6.45
CA ILE A 47 -12.04 2.34 -5.68
C ILE A 47 -11.92 2.49 -4.16
N HIS A 48 -10.92 3.21 -3.65
CA HIS A 48 -10.60 3.28 -2.21
C HIS A 48 -10.99 4.62 -1.55
N ARG A 49 -12.07 5.26 -2.00
CA ARG A 49 -12.45 6.61 -1.54
C ARG A 49 -12.88 6.69 -0.07
N ASN A 50 -13.20 5.55 0.53
CA ASN A 50 -13.63 5.38 1.91
C ASN A 50 -12.47 5.09 2.87
N LEU A 51 -11.24 4.93 2.38
CA LEU A 51 -10.07 4.72 3.22
C LEU A 51 -9.51 6.03 3.76
N VAL A 52 -8.62 5.94 4.73
CA VAL A 52 -7.85 7.07 5.29
C VAL A 52 -6.52 7.22 4.55
N ARG A 53 -6.01 8.45 4.45
CA ARG A 53 -4.69 8.71 3.88
C ARG A 53 -3.61 7.90 4.59
N GLY A 54 -2.85 7.11 3.83
CA GLY A 54 -1.79 6.25 4.36
C GLY A 54 -2.27 4.94 4.96
N GLN A 55 -3.57 4.63 4.86
CA GLN A 55 -4.10 3.33 5.28
C GLN A 55 -3.60 2.23 4.34
N ILE A 56 -3.10 1.14 4.92
CA ILE A 56 -2.72 -0.09 4.21
C ILE A 56 -3.96 -0.82 3.68
N THR A 57 -3.79 -1.60 2.61
CA THR A 57 -4.87 -2.38 1.98
C THR A 57 -4.77 -3.87 2.37
N ASP A 58 -5.53 -4.72 1.68
CA ASP A 58 -5.52 -6.17 1.84
C ASP A 58 -4.12 -6.77 1.63
N ASP A 59 -3.30 -6.23 0.73
CA ASP A 59 -1.91 -6.68 0.51
C ASP A 59 -1.11 -6.81 1.81
N THR A 60 -1.13 -5.79 2.66
CA THR A 60 -0.44 -5.80 3.96
C THR A 60 -1.19 -6.61 5.00
N ASN A 61 -2.52 -6.53 5.06
CA ASN A 61 -3.32 -7.21 6.07
C ASN A 61 -3.24 -8.74 5.93
N GLU A 62 -3.37 -9.27 4.71
CA GLU A 62 -3.28 -10.71 4.45
C GLU A 62 -1.87 -11.24 4.65
N SER A 63 -0.84 -10.47 4.25
CA SER A 63 0.57 -10.82 4.46
C SER A 63 0.92 -10.91 5.95
N ALA A 64 0.42 -9.96 6.75
CA ALA A 64 0.58 -9.99 8.20
C ALA A 64 -0.16 -11.18 8.82
N CYS A 65 -1.41 -11.42 8.43
CA CYS A 65 -2.21 -12.54 8.92
C CYS A 65 -1.56 -13.90 8.60
N SER A 66 -1.11 -14.09 7.36
CA SER A 66 -0.42 -15.30 6.92
C SER A 66 0.88 -15.53 7.68
N SER A 67 1.64 -14.48 7.95
CA SER A 67 2.90 -14.57 8.71
C SER A 67 2.67 -14.90 10.18
N LEU A 68 1.55 -14.46 10.77
CA LEU A 68 1.14 -14.78 12.14
C LEU A 68 0.53 -16.18 12.27
N MET A 69 -0.01 -16.73 11.19
CA MET A 69 -0.61 -18.07 11.14
C MET A 69 0.37 -19.19 10.73
N GLN A 70 1.64 -18.88 10.47
CA GLN A 70 2.63 -19.94 10.28
C GLN A 70 2.84 -20.67 11.61
N PRO A 71 2.64 -22.01 11.67
CA PRO A 71 2.95 -22.76 12.87
C PRO A 71 4.42 -22.52 13.20
N GLN A 72 4.67 -22.02 14.42
CA GLN A 72 6.00 -21.89 14.98
C GLN A 72 6.73 -23.22 14.74
N GLN A 73 7.69 -23.24 13.81
CA GLN A 73 8.51 -24.43 13.59
C GLN A 73 9.27 -24.68 14.89
N LYS A 74 8.82 -25.73 15.60
CA LYS A 74 9.45 -26.28 16.80
C LYS A 74 10.61 -27.16 16.40
#